data_AF-A0A962FMS0-F1
#
_entry.id   AF-A0A962FMS0-F1
#
_cell.length_a   1.000
_cell.length_b   1.000
_cell.length_c   1.000
_cell.angle_alpha   90.00
_cell.angle_beta   90.00
_cell.angle_gamma   90.00
#
_symmetry.space_group_name_H-M   'P 1'
#
loop_
_entity.id
_entity.type
_entity.pdbx_description
1 polymer ?
#
loop_
_entity_poly.entity_id
_entity_poly.type
_entity_poly.pdbx_seq_one_letter_code
_entity_poly.pdbx_strand_id
1 'polypeptide(L)'
;AGLKVFANPRNAAAGSLRQLDPKVTAARPLRFFAYAWGEAEQLPARTQHGVIAAFARWGLPTNPDMRVCHAAEELLAYYRDMSARRAGLGYDIDGVVYKVDALDLQARLGFVSRAPRWAIAHKFPAEQAMTVLNGIDIQVGRTGALTPVARL
;
A
#
# COMPACT_ATOMS: atom_id res chain seq x y z
N ALA A 1 17.43 27.01 -5.44
CA ALA A 1 16.62 27.35 -4.25
C ALA A 1 15.13 27.18 -4.60
N GLY A 2 14.31 26.60 -3.70
CA GLY A 2 12.85 26.74 -3.76
C GLY A 2 12.01 25.62 -4.40
N LEU A 3 12.48 24.37 -4.50
CA LEU A 3 11.60 23.27 -4.92
C LEU A 3 10.59 22.95 -3.81
N LYS A 4 9.31 22.79 -4.19
CA LYS A 4 8.23 22.41 -3.27
C LYS A 4 8.59 21.11 -2.54
N VAL A 5 8.67 21.18 -1.21
CA VAL A 5 8.94 20.01 -0.38
C VAL A 5 7.75 19.04 -0.49
N PHE A 6 8.04 17.76 -0.69
CA PHE A 6 6.99 16.74 -0.73
C PHE A 6 6.39 16.54 0.66
N ALA A 7 5.08 16.46 0.74
CA ALA A 7 4.36 16.32 2.01
C ALA A 7 4.57 14.96 2.70
N ASN A 8 4.90 13.91 1.95
CA ASN A 8 5.15 12.56 2.49
C ASN A 8 5.98 11.71 1.51
N PRO A 9 6.55 10.58 1.95
CA PRO A 9 7.33 9.68 1.10
C PRO A 9 6.57 9.14 -0.11
N ARG A 10 5.25 8.91 -0.01
CA ARG A 10 4.42 8.47 -1.14
C ARG A 10 4.43 9.48 -2.29
N ASN A 11 4.23 10.75 -1.97
CA ASN A 11 4.26 11.84 -2.95
C ASN A 11 5.68 12.07 -3.49
N ALA A 12 6.70 11.94 -2.64
CA ALA A 12 8.09 12.04 -3.05
C ALA A 12 8.48 10.94 -4.04
N ALA A 13 8.07 9.69 -3.79
CA ALA A 13 8.34 8.57 -4.69
C ALA A 13 7.61 8.73 -6.03
N ALA A 14 6.32 9.09 -6.01
CA ALA A 14 5.54 9.31 -7.22
C ALA A 14 6.12 10.44 -8.09
N GLY A 15 6.48 11.57 -7.47
CA GLY A 15 7.13 12.68 -8.16
C GLY A 15 8.51 12.30 -8.70
N SER A 16 9.29 11.56 -7.93
CA SER A 16 10.63 11.09 -8.34
C SER A 16 10.58 10.12 -9.51
N LEU A 17 9.57 9.26 -9.60
CA LEU A 17 9.44 8.27 -10.68
C LEU A 17 8.92 8.89 -11.98
N ARG A 18 8.02 9.88 -11.90
CA ARG A 18 7.34 10.50 -13.05
C ARG A 18 8.11 11.71 -13.60
N GLN A 19 9.41 11.54 -13.84
CA GLN A 19 10.26 12.57 -14.43
C GLN A 19 10.40 12.33 -15.94
N LEU A 20 10.42 13.42 -16.72
CA LEU A 20 10.71 13.35 -18.16
C LEU A 20 12.17 12.94 -18.41
N ASP A 21 13.10 13.49 -17.63
CA ASP A 21 14.51 13.10 -17.68
C ASP A 21 14.80 11.99 -16.64
N PRO A 22 15.15 10.77 -17.09
CA PRO A 22 15.43 9.64 -16.19
C PRO A 22 16.67 9.87 -15.31
N LYS A 23 17.59 10.78 -15.66
CA LYS A 23 18.74 11.12 -14.80
C LYS A 23 18.29 11.73 -13.47
N VAL A 24 17.18 12.46 -13.47
CA VAL A 24 16.59 13.00 -12.24
C VAL A 24 16.11 11.87 -11.35
N THR A 25 15.43 10.87 -11.90
CA THR A 25 15.00 9.66 -11.18
C THR A 25 16.20 8.88 -10.63
N ALA A 26 17.26 8.71 -11.43
CA ALA A 26 18.47 7.99 -11.05
C ALA A 26 19.19 8.60 -9.85
N ALA A 27 19.10 9.92 -9.66
CA ALA A 27 19.67 10.62 -8.51
C ALA A 27 18.84 10.47 -7.22
N ARG A 28 17.67 9.81 -7.27
CA ARG A 28 16.79 9.61 -6.12
C ARG A 28 16.94 8.18 -5.59
N PRO A 29 16.97 7.96 -4.26
CA PRO A 29 17.16 6.64 -3.68
C PRO A 29 15.87 5.81 -3.70
N LEU A 30 15.23 5.68 -4.86
CA LEU A 30 14.03 4.84 -5.01
C LEU A 30 14.38 3.37 -4.72
N ARG A 31 13.44 2.67 -4.10
CA ARG A 31 13.50 1.25 -3.77
C ARG A 31 12.16 0.62 -4.12
N PHE A 32 12.14 -0.71 -4.22
CA PHE A 32 11.00 -1.47 -4.72
C PHE A 32 10.84 -2.76 -3.93
N PHE A 33 9.60 -3.24 -3.80
CA PHE A 33 9.26 -4.58 -3.36
C PHE A 33 8.22 -5.18 -4.31
N ALA A 34 8.52 -6.36 -4.86
CA ALA A 34 7.57 -7.15 -5.63
C ALA A 34 6.57 -7.83 -4.68
N TYR A 35 5.27 -7.68 -4.95
CA TYR A 35 4.20 -8.19 -4.08
C TYR A 35 3.03 -8.87 -4.82
N ALA A 36 3.01 -8.83 -6.16
CA ALA A 36 1.99 -9.42 -7.01
C ALA A 36 2.52 -9.56 -8.46
N TRP A 37 1.73 -10.22 -9.30
CA TRP A 37 1.90 -10.33 -10.75
C TRP A 37 0.69 -9.73 -11.47
N GLY A 38 0.87 -9.45 -12.75
CA GLY A 38 -0.20 -9.12 -13.68
C GLY A 38 -0.54 -10.33 -14.54
N GLU A 39 -0.34 -10.19 -15.84
CA GLU A 39 -0.49 -11.28 -16.80
C GLU A 39 0.65 -12.30 -16.67
N ALA A 40 0.31 -13.59 -16.69
CA ALA A 40 1.24 -14.69 -16.70
C ALA A 40 0.57 -15.92 -17.31
N GLU A 41 1.25 -16.62 -18.22
CA GLU A 41 0.74 -17.87 -18.80
C GLU A 41 0.66 -18.97 -17.74
N GLN A 42 1.69 -19.08 -16.90
CA GLN A 42 1.77 -20.05 -15.81
C GLN A 42 2.45 -19.40 -14.61
N LEU A 43 1.94 -19.72 -13.42
CA LEU A 43 2.54 -19.26 -12.16
C LEU A 43 3.49 -20.32 -11.63
N PRO A 44 4.64 -19.91 -11.04
CA PRO A 44 5.66 -20.83 -10.56
C PRO A 44 5.26 -21.58 -9.28
N ALA A 45 4.08 -21.27 -8.71
CA ALA A 45 3.54 -21.88 -7.51
C ALA A 45 2.01 -21.76 -7.48
N ARG A 46 1.38 -22.54 -6.59
CA ARG A 46 -0.07 -22.52 -6.34
C ARG A 46 -0.48 -21.61 -5.17
N THR A 47 0.48 -20.92 -4.56
CA THR A 47 0.29 -20.05 -3.40
C THR A 47 0.91 -18.68 -3.62
N GLN A 48 0.33 -17.64 -3.01
CA GLN A 48 0.85 -16.27 -3.01
C GLN A 48 2.29 -16.25 -2.51
N HIS A 49 2.57 -16.87 -1.35
CA HIS A 49 3.94 -16.92 -0.82
C HIS A 49 4.90 -17.67 -1.74
N GLY A 50 4.45 -18.73 -2.41
CA GLY A 50 5.28 -19.50 -3.33
C GLY A 50 5.69 -18.68 -4.56
N VAL A 51 4.77 -17.84 -5.09
CA VAL A 51 5.08 -16.93 -6.19
C VAL A 51 6.04 -15.82 -5.75
N ILE A 52 5.84 -15.22 -4.57
CA ILE A 52 6.79 -14.23 -4.05
C ILE A 52 8.17 -14.85 -3.76
N ALA A 53 8.23 -16.08 -3.27
CA ALA A 53 9.49 -16.81 -3.13
C ALA A 53 10.17 -17.03 -4.48
N ALA A 54 9.41 -17.29 -5.56
CA ALA A 54 9.96 -17.37 -6.90
C ALA A 54 10.53 -16.03 -7.38
N PHE A 55 9.84 -14.90 -7.12
CA PHE A 55 10.36 -13.57 -7.42
C PHE A 55 11.72 -13.31 -6.75
N ALA A 56 11.85 -13.68 -5.47
CA ALA A 56 13.12 -13.57 -4.76
C ALA A 56 14.22 -14.42 -5.42
N ARG A 57 13.92 -15.67 -5.82
CA ARG A 57 14.87 -16.53 -6.56
C ARG A 57 15.27 -15.96 -7.91
N TRP A 58 14.42 -15.17 -8.55
CA TRP A 58 14.72 -14.47 -9.81
C TRP A 58 15.47 -13.15 -9.61
N GLY A 59 15.77 -12.76 -8.37
CA GLY A 59 16.51 -11.53 -8.06
C GLY A 59 15.63 -10.28 -7.93
N LEU A 60 14.30 -10.42 -7.93
CA LEU A 60 13.42 -9.30 -7.61
C LEU A 60 13.44 -9.04 -6.10
N PRO A 61 13.59 -7.78 -5.66
CA PRO A 61 13.48 -7.44 -4.25
C PRO A 61 12.08 -7.77 -3.71
N THR A 62 12.00 -8.53 -2.61
CA THR A 62 10.76 -8.86 -1.91
C THR A 62 10.83 -8.40 -0.46
N ASN A 63 9.69 -8.22 0.18
CA ASN A 63 9.65 -7.76 1.57
C ASN A 63 9.98 -8.92 2.53
N PRO A 64 11.06 -8.83 3.33
CA PRO A 64 11.46 -9.90 4.24
C PRO A 64 10.49 -10.10 5.42
N ASP A 65 9.66 -9.12 5.76
CA ASP A 65 8.66 -9.24 6.82
C ASP A 65 7.39 -10.01 6.36
N MET A 66 7.30 -10.43 5.10
CA MET A 66 6.13 -11.21 4.63
C MET A 66 6.03 -12.57 5.35
N ARG A 67 4.87 -12.82 5.97
CA ARG A 67 4.62 -14.01 6.78
C ARG A 67 3.37 -14.77 6.33
N VAL A 68 3.44 -16.10 6.31
CA VAL A 68 2.27 -16.98 6.19
C VAL A 68 1.67 -17.15 7.59
N CYS A 69 0.36 -16.94 7.68
CA CYS A 69 -0.40 -17.11 8.92
C CYS A 69 -1.52 -18.12 8.69
N HIS A 70 -1.72 -19.04 9.64
CA HIS A 70 -2.69 -20.12 9.52
C HIS A 70 -4.03 -19.85 10.25
N ALA A 71 -4.08 -18.80 11.07
CA ALA A 71 -5.25 -18.41 11.84
C ALA A 71 -5.39 -16.88 11.95
N ALA A 72 -6.60 -16.41 12.29
CA ALA A 72 -6.88 -14.98 12.43
C ALA A 72 -6.06 -14.35 13.57
N GLU A 73 -5.83 -15.10 14.64
CA GLU A 73 -5.03 -14.73 15.80
C GLU A 73 -3.58 -14.41 15.40
N GLU A 74 -3.01 -15.21 14.49
CA GLU A 74 -1.67 -14.98 13.93
C GLU A 74 -1.61 -13.72 13.06
N LEU A 75 -2.65 -13.45 12.26
CA LEU A 75 -2.76 -12.21 11.48
C LEU A 75 -2.80 -10.99 12.40
N LEU A 76 -3.61 -11.04 13.46
CA LEU A 76 -3.72 -9.95 14.43
C LEU A 76 -2.45 -9.77 15.26
N ALA A 77 -1.76 -10.86 15.60
CA ALA A 77 -0.46 -10.80 16.26
C ALA A 77 0.59 -10.14 15.36
N TYR A 78 0.65 -10.52 14.08
CA TYR A 78 1.53 -9.89 13.10
C TYR A 78 1.24 -8.39 12.93
N TYR A 79 -0.04 -8.00 12.87
CA TYR A 79 -0.42 -6.58 12.83
C TYR A 79 0.07 -5.79 14.05
N ARG A 80 -0.09 -6.34 15.26
CA ARG A 80 0.40 -5.68 16.49
C ARG A 80 1.91 -5.54 16.50
N ASP A 81 2.63 -6.60 16.13
CA ASP A 81 4.11 -6.56 16.00
C ASP A 81 4.55 -5.49 15.00
N MET A 82 3.96 -5.49 13.81
CA MET A 82 4.33 -4.53 12.77
C MET A 82 3.93 -3.10 13.14
N SER A 83 2.83 -2.91 13.85
CA SER A 83 2.45 -1.61 14.40
C SER A 83 3.49 -1.08 15.38
N ALA A 84 4.01 -1.95 16.27
CA ALA A 84 5.00 -1.58 17.27
C ALA A 84 6.37 -1.24 16.64
N ARG A 85 6.80 -1.99 15.62
CA ARG A 85 8.09 -1.75 14.93
C ARG A 85 8.03 -0.70 13.83
N ARG A 86 6.83 -0.21 13.47
CA ARG A 86 6.58 0.73 12.36
C ARG A 86 7.55 1.91 12.32
N ALA A 87 7.78 2.57 13.47
CA ALA A 87 8.63 3.76 13.54
C ALA A 87 10.13 3.46 13.32
N GLY A 88 10.56 2.20 13.49
CA GLY A 88 11.93 1.76 13.25
C GLY A 88 12.17 1.27 11.83
N LEU A 89 11.14 1.20 10.98
CA LEU A 89 11.30 0.83 9.58
C LEU A 89 11.97 1.97 8.81
N GLY A 90 12.90 1.65 7.91
CA GLY A 90 13.53 2.63 7.01
C GLY A 90 12.61 3.17 5.91
N TYR A 91 11.29 2.96 6.01
CA TYR A 91 10.27 3.38 5.06
C TYR A 91 8.90 3.46 5.73
N ASP A 92 8.03 4.32 5.19
CA ASP A 92 6.66 4.47 5.69
C ASP A 92 5.76 3.32 5.26
N ILE A 93 4.96 2.83 6.22
CA ILE A 93 3.80 1.97 5.99
C ILE A 93 2.57 2.55 6.69
N ASP A 94 1.39 2.25 6.16
CA ASP A 94 0.10 2.71 6.69
C ASP A 94 -0.81 1.57 7.16
N GLY A 95 -0.31 0.34 7.18
CA GLY A 95 -1.01 -0.86 7.61
C GLY A 95 -0.33 -2.13 7.12
N VAL A 96 -1.07 -3.23 7.21
CA VAL A 96 -0.69 -4.52 6.62
C VAL A 96 -1.75 -4.96 5.61
N VAL A 97 -1.39 -5.85 4.69
CA VAL A 97 -2.32 -6.43 3.72
C VAL A 97 -2.44 -7.92 3.99
N TYR A 98 -3.65 -8.38 4.28
CA TYR A 98 -3.95 -9.80 4.36
C TYR A 98 -4.40 -10.29 2.98
N LYS A 99 -3.91 -11.46 2.59
CA LYS A 99 -4.27 -12.11 1.32
C LYS A 99 -4.53 -13.58 1.61
N VAL A 100 -5.58 -14.13 1.00
CA VAL A 100 -5.76 -15.59 0.93
C VAL A 100 -4.57 -16.16 0.18
N ASP A 101 -3.89 -17.14 0.77
CA ASP A 101 -2.63 -17.63 0.23
C ASP A 101 -2.81 -18.56 -0.97
N ALA A 102 -3.81 -19.44 -0.96
CA ALA A 102 -4.08 -20.36 -2.06
C ALA A 102 -4.67 -19.64 -3.29
N LEU A 103 -4.06 -19.82 -4.47
CA LEU A 103 -4.41 -19.05 -5.68
C LEU A 103 -5.70 -19.52 -6.35
N ASP A 104 -6.05 -20.80 -6.21
CA ASP A 104 -7.34 -21.34 -6.63
C ASP A 104 -8.50 -20.69 -5.85
N LEU A 105 -8.31 -20.44 -4.55
CA LEU A 105 -9.27 -19.70 -3.74
C LEU A 105 -9.32 -18.22 -4.12
N GLN A 106 -8.19 -17.58 -4.44
CA GLN A 106 -8.19 -16.21 -4.96
C GLN A 106 -9.00 -16.12 -6.26
N ALA A 107 -8.78 -17.04 -7.20
CA ALA A 107 -9.51 -17.11 -8.47
C ALA A 107 -11.02 -17.31 -8.25
N ARG A 108 -11.40 -18.22 -7.35
CA ARG A 108 -12.80 -18.48 -6.99
C ARG A 108 -13.47 -17.29 -6.32
N LEU A 109 -12.76 -16.58 -5.43
CA LEU A 109 -13.30 -15.41 -4.74
C LEU A 109 -13.46 -14.23 -5.70
N GLY A 110 -12.54 -14.06 -6.64
CA GLY A 110 -12.60 -13.07 -7.70
C GLY A 110 -12.52 -11.63 -7.20
N PHE A 111 -13.11 -10.72 -7.97
CA PHE A 111 -13.08 -9.28 -7.75
C PHE A 111 -14.50 -8.71 -7.69
N VAL A 112 -14.68 -7.66 -6.87
CA VAL A 112 -15.74 -6.67 -7.08
C VAL A 112 -15.20 -5.54 -7.94
N SER A 113 -16.07 -4.64 -8.43
CA SER A 113 -15.75 -3.58 -9.42
C SER A 113 -14.34 -2.98 -9.36
N ARG A 114 -13.80 -2.70 -8.15
CA ARG A 114 -12.48 -2.07 -7.99
C ARG A 114 -11.54 -2.78 -7.01
N ALA A 115 -11.92 -3.93 -6.44
CA ALA A 115 -11.14 -4.56 -5.37
C ALA A 115 -11.25 -6.09 -5.38
N PRO A 116 -10.19 -6.82 -5.01
CA PRO A 116 -10.24 -8.27 -4.83
C PRO A 116 -11.10 -8.64 -3.61
N ARG A 117 -11.79 -9.79 -3.67
CA ARG A 117 -12.52 -10.36 -2.51
C ARG A 117 -11.63 -11.20 -1.58
N TRP A 118 -10.40 -11.48 -2.02
CA TRP A 118 -9.43 -12.35 -1.35
C TRP A 118 -8.31 -11.58 -0.64
N ALA A 119 -8.36 -10.25 -0.63
CA ALA A 119 -7.39 -9.42 0.08
C ALA A 119 -8.02 -8.20 0.74
N ILE A 120 -7.46 -7.77 1.87
CA ILE A 120 -7.88 -6.58 2.59
C ILE A 120 -6.67 -5.86 3.20
N ALA A 121 -6.68 -4.53 3.15
CA ALA A 121 -5.72 -3.69 3.86
C ALA A 121 -6.23 -3.36 5.26
N HIS A 122 -5.54 -3.83 6.29
CA HIS A 122 -5.80 -3.48 7.69
C HIS A 122 -4.90 -2.28 8.05
N LYS A 123 -5.48 -1.08 8.01
CA LYS A 123 -4.77 0.18 8.26
C LYS A 123 -4.45 0.37 9.74
N PHE A 124 -3.29 0.95 10.01
CA PHE A 124 -3.00 1.46 11.36
C PHE A 124 -3.93 2.63 11.70
N PRO A 125 -4.16 2.92 12.99
CA PRO A 125 -4.86 4.13 13.39
C PRO A 125 -4.18 5.34 12.73
N ALA A 126 -4.99 6.19 12.09
CA ALA A 126 -4.50 7.46 11.58
C ALA A 126 -4.02 8.31 12.75
N GLU A 127 -2.96 9.08 12.53
CA GLU A 127 -2.56 10.11 13.49
C GLU A 127 -3.68 11.15 13.59
N GLN A 128 -4.16 11.37 14.81
CA GLN A 128 -5.23 12.32 15.10
C GLN A 128 -4.63 13.58 15.71
N ALA A 129 -5.08 14.73 15.23
CA ALA A 129 -4.72 16.03 15.78
C ALA A 129 -5.99 16.85 16.03
N MET A 130 -5.93 17.71 17.06
CA MET A 130 -6.98 18.70 17.32
C MET A 130 -6.62 20.02 16.64
N THR A 131 -7.61 20.69 16.07
CA THR A 131 -7.48 22.03 15.48
C THR A 131 -8.80 22.79 15.65
N VAL A 132 -8.81 24.07 15.30
CA VAL A 132 -9.98 24.95 15.44
C VAL A 132 -10.77 24.98 14.13
N LEU A 133 -12.10 24.81 14.20
CA LEU A 133 -12.97 24.99 13.06
C LEU A 133 -13.16 26.49 12.78
N ASN A 134 -12.48 27.02 11.77
CA ASN A 134 -12.53 28.42 11.35
C ASN A 134 -13.73 28.77 10.47
N GLY A 135 -14.46 27.77 9.96
CA GLY A 135 -15.65 27.97 9.13
C GLY A 135 -16.07 26.71 8.36
N ILE A 136 -17.19 26.80 7.64
CA ILE A 136 -17.68 25.75 6.75
C ILE A 136 -18.03 26.39 5.40
N ASP A 137 -17.37 25.93 4.35
CA ASP A 137 -17.68 26.30 2.97
C ASP A 137 -18.61 25.26 2.35
N ILE A 138 -19.58 25.69 1.54
CA ILE A 138 -20.50 24.79 0.83
C ILE A 138 -20.07 24.64 -0.62
N GLN A 139 -19.70 23.42 -1.01
CA GLN A 139 -19.35 23.10 -2.40
C GLN A 139 -20.54 22.49 -3.12
N VAL A 140 -20.84 23.00 -4.33
CA VAL A 140 -21.91 22.46 -5.20
C VAL A 140 -21.31 21.41 -6.13
N GLY A 141 -21.71 20.15 -5.96
CA GLY A 141 -21.29 19.04 -6.81
C GLY A 141 -21.91 19.11 -8.21
N ARG A 142 -21.36 18.33 -9.15
CA ARG A 142 -21.84 18.28 -10.56
C ARG A 142 -23.32 17.92 -10.72
N THR A 143 -23.91 17.24 -9.73
CA THR A 143 -25.33 16.85 -9.70
C THR A 143 -26.18 17.76 -8.81
N GLY A 144 -25.65 18.91 -8.35
CA GLY A 144 -26.34 19.85 -7.45
C GLY A 144 -26.24 19.51 -5.96
N ALA A 145 -25.57 18.42 -5.58
CA ALA A 145 -25.38 18.05 -4.18
C ALA A 145 -24.54 19.10 -3.43
N LEU A 146 -25.03 19.60 -2.29
CA LEU A 146 -24.33 20.58 -1.45
C LEU A 146 -23.48 19.85 -0.39
N THR A 147 -22.16 19.93 -0.53
CA THR A 147 -21.21 19.26 0.38
C THR A 147 -20.54 20.28 1.30
N PRO A 148 -20.78 20.23 2.63
CA PRO A 148 -20.07 21.09 3.57
C PRO A 148 -18.62 20.62 3.73
N VAL A 149 -17.68 21.56 3.66
CA VAL A 149 -16.24 21.30 3.85
C VAL A 149 -15.74 22.20 4.97
N ALA A 150 -15.14 21.58 5.99
CA ALA A 150 -14.57 22.30 7.12
C ALA A 150 -13.31 23.07 6.70
N ARG A 151 -13.24 24.34 7.09
CA ARG A 151 -12.02 25.15 7.06
C ARG A 151 -11.41 25.11 8.45
N LEU A 152 -10.30 24.38 8.58
CA LEU A 152 -9.59 24.13 9.83
C LEU A 152 -8.46 25.14 10.08
#